data_AF-A0A3B8IWJ0-F1
#
_entry.id   AF-A0A3B8IWJ0-F1
#
_cell.length_a   1.000
_cell.length_b   1.000
_cell.length_c   1.000
_cell.angle_alpha   90.00
_cell.angle_beta   90.00
_cell.angle_gamma   90.00
#
_symmetry.space_group_name_H-M   'P 1'
#
loop_
_entity.id
_entity.type
_entity.pdbx_description
1 polymer ?
#
loop_
_entity_poly.entity_id
_entity_poly.type
_entity_poly.pdbx_seq_one_letter_code
_entity_poly.pdbx_strand_id
1 'polypeptide(L)' 'MAVNTVVVGPGRDYSDLYGLWTEAREVKDSGCLLVRPDYHIAFRAQETAGDAENQLRNAFKQILGK' A
#
# COMPACT_ATOMS: atom_id res chain seq x y z
N MET A 1 7.38 9.20 14.06
CA MET A 1 7.85 8.74 12.74
C MET A 1 6.64 8.80 11.81
N ALA A 2 6.74 9.51 10.68
CA ALA A 2 5.63 9.69 9.76
C ALA A 2 5.60 8.54 8.74
N VAL A 3 4.39 8.15 8.31
CA VAL A 3 4.19 7.19 7.21
C VAL A 3 3.91 8.02 5.96
N ASN A 4 4.73 7.87 4.93
CA ASN A 4 4.50 8.53 3.65
C ASN A 4 3.42 7.78 2.87
N THR A 5 2.48 8.51 2.29
CA THR A 5 1.41 7.95 1.46
C THR A 5 1.61 8.38 0.01
N VAL A 6 1.45 7.42 -0.91
CA VAL A 6 1.55 7.64 -2.34
C VAL A 6 0.33 7.04 -3.01
N VAL A 7 -0.33 7.81 -3.86
CA VAL A 7 -1.44 7.34 -4.70
C VAL A 7 -0.95 7.34 -6.13
N VAL A 8 -0.93 6.16 -6.75
CA VAL A 8 -0.54 6.00 -8.15
C VAL A 8 -1.79 5.99 -9.02
N GLY A 9 -1.86 6.85 -10.02
CA GLY A 9 -2.97 6.86 -10.98
C GLY A 9 -3.02 8.14 -11.84
N PRO A 10 -3.93 8.18 -12.82
CA PRO A 10 -4.09 9.34 -13.70
C PRO A 10 -4.36 10.62 -12.92
N GLY A 11 -3.64 11.70 -13.24
CA GLY A 11 -3.80 13.01 -12.59
C GLY A 11 -3.31 13.07 -11.14
N ARG A 12 -2.53 12.07 -10.70
CA ARG A 12 -1.81 12.08 -9.42
C ARG A 12 -0.35 12.44 -9.63
N ASP A 13 0.34 12.79 -8.55
CA ASP A 13 1.78 13.08 -8.53
C ASP A 13 2.60 11.94 -9.15
N TYR A 14 2.13 10.70 -8.97
CA TYR A 14 2.68 9.51 -9.62
C TYR A 14 1.63 8.93 -10.56
N SER A 15 1.88 9.04 -11.87
CA SER A 15 1.01 8.47 -12.91
C SER A 15 1.61 7.19 -13.48
N ASP A 16 0.79 6.14 -13.63
CA ASP A 16 1.19 4.87 -14.23
C ASP A 16 1.06 4.91 -15.77
N LEU A 17 1.90 5.71 -16.42
CA LEU A 17 1.79 6.00 -17.86
C LEU A 17 1.93 4.76 -18.75
N TYR A 18 2.69 3.77 -18.29
CA TYR A 18 3.02 2.57 -19.06
C TYR A 18 2.31 1.32 -18.54
N GLY A 19 1.49 1.43 -17.49
CA GLY A 19 0.79 0.28 -16.89
C GLY A 19 1.68 -0.66 -16.07
N LEU A 20 2.99 -0.40 -15.98
CA LEU A 20 3.94 -1.28 -15.30
C LEU A 20 3.64 -1.41 -13.80
N TRP A 21 3.13 -0.35 -13.17
CA TRP A 21 2.68 -0.44 -11.79
C TRP A 21 1.44 -1.33 -11.68
N THR A 22 0.47 -1.14 -12.56
CA THR A 22 -0.75 -1.96 -12.62
C THR A 22 -0.43 -3.44 -12.82
N GLU A 23 0.56 -3.77 -13.66
CA GLU A 23 1.03 -5.14 -13.87
C GLU A 23 1.73 -5.73 -12.64
N ALA A 24 2.56 -4.95 -11.94
CA ALA A 24 3.41 -5.45 -10.86
C ALA A 24 2.76 -5.44 -9.47
N ARG A 25 1.75 -4.59 -9.21
CA ARG A 25 1.26 -4.31 -7.85
C ARG A 25 0.51 -5.47 -7.18
N GLU A 26 -0.03 -6.41 -7.97
CA GLU A 26 -0.76 -7.60 -7.48
C GLU A 26 -1.90 -7.28 -6.47
N VAL A 27 -2.54 -6.13 -6.65
CA VAL A 27 -3.72 -5.66 -5.90
C VAL A 27 -4.67 -4.93 -6.86
N LYS A 28 -5.93 -4.72 -6.45
CA LYS A 28 -6.89 -3.91 -7.20
C LYS A 28 -6.58 -2.41 -7.06
N ASP A 29 -7.30 -1.57 -7.82
CA ASP A 29 -7.17 -0.10 -7.72
C ASP A 29 -7.48 0.45 -6.33
N SER A 30 -8.33 -0.24 -5.57
CA SER A 30 -8.66 0.10 -4.18
C SER A 30 -7.73 -0.56 -3.17
N GLY A 31 -6.78 -1.38 -3.59
CA GLY A 31 -5.83 -2.05 -2.71
C GLY A 31 -4.69 -1.14 -2.25
N CYS A 32 -3.82 -1.67 -1.39
CA CYS A 32 -2.62 -0.94 -0.96
C CYS A 32 -1.46 -1.88 -0.59
N LEU A 33 -0.25 -1.31 -0.62
CA LEU A 33 0.98 -1.95 -0.20
C LEU A 33 1.65 -1.09 0.89
N LEU A 34 2.05 -1.73 1.98
CA LEU A 34 2.92 -1.12 2.97
C LEU A 34 4.35 -1.56 2.71
N VAL A 35 5.23 -0.60 2.43
CA VAL A 35 6.64 -0.87 2.07
C VAL A 35 7.54 -0.42 3.23
N ARG A 36 8.47 -1.29 3.61
CA ARG A 36 9.51 -0.99 4.62
C ARG A 36 10.60 -0.08 4.06
N PRO A 37 11.40 0.56 4.92
CA PRO A 37 12.57 1.34 4.50
C PRO A 37 13.61 0.55 3.68
N ASP A 38 13.62 -0.78 3.78
CA ASP A 38 14.48 -1.70 3.01
C ASP A 38 13.77 -2.28 1.77
N TYR A 39 12.72 -1.61 1.29
CA TYR A 39 11.97 -1.94 0.07
C TYR A 39 11.20 -3.27 0.09
N HIS A 40 11.07 -3.92 1.25
CA HIS A 40 10.24 -5.11 1.38
C HIS A 40 8.76 -4.75 1.59
N ILE A 41 7.86 -5.46 0.91
CA ILE A 41 6.42 -5.37 1.17
C ILE A 41 6.14 -6.04 2.52
N ALA A 42 5.66 -5.26 3.48
CA ALA A 42 5.38 -5.70 4.83
C ALA A 42 3.90 -6.08 5.04
N PHE A 43 3.02 -5.50 4.22
CA PHE A 43 1.59 -5.79 4.23
C PHE A 43 1.00 -5.49 2.85
N ARG A 44 0.01 -6.28 2.46
CA ARG A 44 -0.74 -6.17 1.20
C ARG A 44 -2.23 -6.31 1.48
N ALA A 45 -3.01 -5.31 1.09
CA ALA A 45 -4.47 -5.39 1.05
C ALA A 45 -4.93 -5.45 -0.41
N GLN A 46 -5.73 -6.46 -0.74
CA GLN A 46 -6.22 -6.67 -2.11
C GLN A 46 -7.18 -5.56 -2.58
N GLU A 47 -7.97 -5.02 -1.67
CA GLU A 47 -8.96 -3.97 -1.89
C GLU A 47 -9.31 -3.27 -0.56
N THR A 48 -9.95 -2.10 -0.62
CA THR A 48 -10.45 -1.41 0.57
C THR A 48 -11.49 -2.26 1.29
N ALA A 49 -11.31 -2.46 2.60
CA ALA A 49 -12.27 -3.11 3.48
C ALA A 49 -12.95 -2.11 4.43
N GLY A 50 -14.12 -2.47 4.95
CA GLY A 50 -14.83 -1.64 5.94
C GLY A 50 -14.06 -1.41 7.24
N ASP A 51 -13.10 -2.29 7.55
CA ASP A 51 -12.22 -2.24 8.72
C ASP A 51 -10.76 -1.92 8.36
N ALA A 52 -10.51 -1.26 7.21
CA ALA A 52 -9.16 -1.00 6.68
C ALA A 52 -8.20 -0.36 7.71
N GLU A 53 -8.68 0.55 8.55
CA GLU A 53 -7.87 1.15 9.60
C GLU A 53 -7.36 0.10 10.61
N ASN A 54 -8.22 -0.83 11.03
CA ASN A 54 -7.86 -1.89 11.97
C ASN A 54 -6.88 -2.87 11.34
N GLN A 55 -7.09 -3.23 10.07
CA GLN A 55 -6.16 -4.11 9.35
C GLN A 55 -4.76 -3.49 9.27
N LEU A 56 -4.66 -2.22 8.87
CA LEU A 56 -3.39 -1.52 8.79
C LEU A 56 -2.74 -1.35 10.18
N ARG A 57 -3.53 -1.01 11.20
CA ARG A 57 -3.05 -0.89 12.59
C ARG A 57 -2.49 -2.21 13.11
N ASN A 58 -3.15 -3.33 12.80
CA ASN A 58 -2.68 -4.67 13.17
C ASN A 58 -1.40 -5.05 12.41
N ALA A 59 -1.29 -4.71 11.13
CA ALA A 59 -0.06 -4.90 10.38
C ALA A 59 1.13 -4.16 11.03
N PHE A 60 0.95 -2.89 11.40
CA PHE A 60 1.98 -2.14 12.12
C PHE A 60 2.34 -2.77 13.46
N LYS A 61 1.36 -3.23 14.24
CA LYS A 61 1.60 -3.94 15.51
C LYS A 61 2.48 -5.17 15.31
N GLN A 62 2.15 -6.01 14.32
CA GLN A 62 2.93 -7.20 13.97
C GLN A 62 4.36 -6.85 13.53
N ILE A 63 4.52 -5.86 12.64
CA ILE A 63 5.83 -5.43 12.12
C ILE A 63 6.72 -4.84 13.21
N LEU A 64 6.13 -4.09 14.16
CA LEU A 64 6.84 -3.39 15.22
C LEU A 64 6.95 -4.19 16.53
N GLY A 65 6.36 -5.38 16.59
CA GLY A 65 6.35 -6.25 17.79
C GLY A 65 5.57 -5.67 18.97
N LYS A 66 4.39 -5.07 18.72
CA LYS A 66 3.51 -4.45 19.73
C LYS A 66 2.11 -5.05 19.77
#